data_AF-A0A4Q5T3X0-F1
#
_entry.id   AF-A0A4Q5T3X0-F1
#
_cell.length_a   1.000
_cell.length_b   1.000
_cell.length_c   1.000
_cell.angle_alpha   90.00
_cell.angle_beta   90.00
_cell.angle_gamma   90.00
#
_symmetry.space_group_name_H-M   'P 1'
#
loop_
_entity.id
_entity.type
_entity.pdbx_description
1 polymer ?
#
loop_
_entity_poly.entity_id
_entity_poly.type
_entity_poly.pdbx_seq_one_letter_code
_entity_poly.pdbx_strand_id
1 'polypeptide(L)'
;APLFEEALDADTGRGGSVAETVTVIAGVANTGSDRNWSGSHFDQANWYAFGRLAWNPKLPSEQIAREWAAQTFSRDPAFLGSVVPMMMSSRAAVIDYMTPLGLAHVMGTGHHYGPAPWVSDLARPEWNPVYYHRADRAGIGFDRTLTGSNALAQYAPNVAKRLLADEELLLWFRHMPWDHRLKNGKTLWEELPRRYDRGVAAVVQMGTTWATLAPHVDAQRHRAVADFLRIQADEAQWWRDASLAYWSAVSGRALPAGHAAPRHPLSWYQAQRFPEAPGE
;
A
#
# COMPACT_ATOMS: atom_id res chain seq x y z
N ALA A 1 -9.06 0.05 8.15
CA ALA A 1 -8.95 0.63 9.51
C ALA A 1 -7.56 1.18 9.81
N PRO A 2 -6.44 0.42 9.68
CA PRO A 2 -5.12 0.90 10.12
C PRO A 2 -4.68 2.22 9.48
N LEU A 3 -5.00 2.44 8.19
CA LEU A 3 -4.72 3.71 7.51
C LEU A 3 -5.45 4.90 8.15
N PHE A 4 -6.72 4.70 8.52
CA PHE A 4 -7.55 5.76 9.10
C PHE A 4 -7.10 6.07 10.52
N GLU A 5 -6.83 5.05 11.34
CA GLU A 5 -6.28 5.22 12.69
C GLU A 5 -4.94 5.96 12.66
N GLU A 6 -3.99 5.51 11.83
CA GLU A 6 -2.70 6.19 11.63
C GLU A 6 -2.86 7.68 11.26
N ALA A 7 -3.79 7.98 10.35
CA ALA A 7 -4.05 9.36 9.92
C ALA A 7 -4.72 10.19 11.02
N LEU A 8 -5.68 9.64 11.75
CA LEU A 8 -6.44 10.33 12.80
C LEU A 8 -5.58 10.58 14.05
N ASP A 9 -4.69 9.65 14.38
CA ASP A 9 -3.77 9.75 15.51
C ASP A 9 -2.52 10.59 15.21
N ALA A 10 -2.26 10.92 13.94
CA ALA A 10 -1.10 11.70 13.55
C ALA A 10 -1.07 13.06 14.28
N ASP A 11 -0.02 13.30 15.06
CA ASP A 11 0.18 14.55 15.77
C ASP A 11 0.54 15.68 14.79
N THR A 12 -0.27 16.74 14.83
CA THR A 12 -0.16 17.91 13.96
C THR A 12 0.97 18.87 14.34
N GLY A 13 1.55 18.68 15.54
CA GLY A 13 2.52 19.59 16.14
C GLY A 13 1.91 20.91 16.62
N ARG A 14 0.56 20.99 16.67
CA ARG A 14 -0.19 22.17 17.12
C ARG A 14 -1.08 21.89 18.34
N GLY A 15 -0.67 20.92 19.18
CA GLY A 15 -1.35 20.63 20.44
C GLY A 15 -2.47 19.59 20.34
N GLY A 16 -2.44 18.72 19.32
CA GLY A 16 -3.40 17.62 19.19
C GLY A 16 -3.17 16.78 17.92
N SER A 17 -3.84 15.64 17.84
CA SER A 17 -3.86 14.79 16.66
C SER A 17 -4.74 15.37 15.54
N VAL A 18 -4.68 14.81 14.34
CA VAL A 18 -5.59 15.18 13.25
C VAL A 18 -7.04 15.12 13.71
N ALA A 19 -7.44 14.04 14.38
CA ALA A 19 -8.80 13.85 14.91
C ALA A 19 -9.25 14.97 15.88
N GLU A 20 -8.32 15.55 16.65
CA GLU A 20 -8.62 16.63 17.60
C GLU A 20 -8.70 18.00 16.92
N THR A 21 -8.19 18.12 15.69
CA THR A 21 -8.16 19.38 14.93
C THR A 21 -9.26 19.50 13.88
N VAL A 22 -9.90 18.39 13.51
CA VAL A 22 -10.99 18.35 12.52
C VAL A 22 -12.33 18.08 13.18
N THR A 23 -13.41 18.64 12.62
CA THR A 23 -14.78 18.45 13.12
C THR A 23 -15.64 17.55 12.24
N VAL A 24 -15.17 17.24 11.03
CA VAL A 24 -15.88 16.43 10.05
C VAL A 24 -14.89 15.51 9.35
N ILE A 25 -15.30 14.27 9.13
CA ILE A 25 -14.63 13.32 8.25
C ILE A 25 -15.63 12.88 7.17
N ALA A 26 -15.17 12.85 5.92
CA ALA A 26 -15.96 12.37 4.78
C ALA A 26 -15.29 11.14 4.18
N GLY A 27 -16.09 10.14 3.83
CA GLY A 27 -15.63 8.87 3.28
C GLY A 27 -16.23 8.65 1.90
N VAL A 28 -15.38 8.45 0.90
CA VAL A 28 -15.80 8.06 -0.44
C VAL A 28 -16.12 6.57 -0.41
N ALA A 29 -17.41 6.23 -0.36
CA ALA A 29 -17.86 4.86 -0.12
C ALA A 29 -17.70 3.93 -1.33
N ASN A 30 -17.82 4.46 -2.56
CA ASN A 30 -17.78 3.72 -3.82
C ASN A 30 -18.61 2.42 -3.82
N THR A 31 -19.76 2.43 -3.14
CA THR A 31 -20.70 1.32 -3.21
C THR A 31 -21.50 1.38 -4.53
N GLY A 32 -21.98 0.23 -4.97
CA GLY A 32 -22.70 0.08 -6.23
C GLY A 32 -23.88 -0.88 -6.14
N SER A 33 -24.38 -1.29 -7.31
CA SER A 33 -25.52 -2.20 -7.47
C SER A 33 -25.19 -3.68 -7.18
N ASP A 34 -23.92 -4.00 -6.93
CA ASP A 34 -23.51 -5.35 -6.56
C ASP A 34 -24.27 -5.83 -5.33
N ARG A 35 -24.60 -7.12 -5.28
CA ARG A 35 -25.43 -7.67 -4.20
C ARG A 35 -24.81 -7.51 -2.81
N ASN A 36 -23.47 -7.44 -2.75
CA ASN A 36 -22.72 -7.21 -1.52
C ASN A 36 -22.31 -5.74 -1.34
N TRP A 37 -22.80 -4.83 -2.20
CA TRP A 37 -22.57 -3.39 -2.26
C TRP A 37 -21.16 -2.95 -2.64
N SER A 38 -20.13 -3.67 -2.23
CA SER A 38 -18.73 -3.23 -2.30
C SER A 38 -17.84 -4.06 -3.23
N GLY A 39 -18.40 -4.97 -4.03
CA GLY A 39 -17.63 -5.86 -4.92
C GLY A 39 -16.92 -6.99 -4.16
N SER A 40 -15.96 -6.65 -3.29
CA SER A 40 -15.33 -7.61 -2.37
C SER A 40 -16.00 -7.60 -0.99
N HIS A 41 -16.08 -8.77 -0.35
CA HIS A 41 -16.60 -8.87 1.03
C HIS A 41 -15.77 -8.09 2.04
N PHE A 42 -14.45 -8.01 1.88
CA PHE A 42 -13.58 -7.29 2.82
C PHE A 42 -13.62 -5.77 2.63
N ASP A 43 -14.09 -5.26 1.49
CA ASP A 43 -14.27 -3.82 1.30
C ASP A 43 -15.39 -3.26 2.20
N GLN A 44 -16.35 -4.11 2.61
CA GLN A 44 -17.34 -3.77 3.63
C GLN A 44 -16.67 -3.43 4.98
N ALA A 45 -15.55 -4.06 5.30
CA ALA A 45 -14.82 -3.77 6.53
C ALA A 45 -14.22 -2.36 6.53
N ASN A 46 -13.86 -1.83 5.36
CA ASN A 46 -13.37 -0.46 5.22
C ASN A 46 -14.50 0.55 5.45
N TRP A 47 -15.69 0.28 4.88
CA TRP A 47 -16.87 1.12 5.11
C TRP A 47 -17.31 1.09 6.58
N TYR A 48 -17.33 -0.10 7.19
CA TYR A 48 -17.59 -0.26 8.62
C TYR A 48 -16.57 0.54 9.46
N ALA A 49 -15.27 0.37 9.19
CA ALA A 49 -14.22 1.06 9.91
C ALA A 49 -14.33 2.59 9.81
N PHE A 50 -14.65 3.12 8.63
CA PHE A 50 -14.90 4.53 8.44
C PHE A 50 -16.02 5.02 9.38
N GLY A 51 -17.17 4.34 9.40
CA GLY A 51 -18.28 4.72 10.27
C GLY A 51 -17.94 4.67 11.76
N ARG A 52 -17.19 3.64 12.20
CA ARG A 52 -16.74 3.50 13.59
C ARG A 52 -15.80 4.63 13.99
N LEU A 53 -14.82 4.97 13.15
CA LEU A 53 -13.84 6.02 13.44
C LEU A 53 -14.41 7.43 13.29
N ALA A 54 -15.40 7.63 12.41
CA ALA A 54 -16.17 8.87 12.34
C ALA A 54 -16.97 9.11 13.63
N TRP A 55 -17.46 8.03 14.27
CA TRP A 55 -18.15 8.11 15.55
C TRP A 55 -17.19 8.31 16.73
N ASN A 56 -16.11 7.52 16.79
CA ASN A 56 -15.07 7.63 17.81
C ASN A 56 -13.69 7.37 17.19
N PRO A 57 -12.88 8.41 16.97
CA PRO A 57 -11.58 8.29 16.30
C PRO A 57 -10.54 7.57 17.15
N LYS A 58 -10.79 7.34 18.45
CA LYS A 58 -9.87 6.66 19.38
C LYS A 58 -10.05 5.14 19.42
N LEU A 59 -10.89 4.58 18.55
CA LEU A 59 -11.12 3.13 18.51
C LEU A 59 -9.94 2.41 17.85
N PRO A 60 -9.34 1.40 18.50
CA PRO A 60 -8.27 0.63 17.88
C PRO A 60 -8.74 -0.12 16.64
N SER A 61 -7.92 -0.16 15.57
CA SER A 61 -8.26 -0.90 14.34
C SER A 61 -8.54 -2.38 14.60
N GLU A 62 -7.82 -3.01 15.53
CA GLU A 62 -8.03 -4.43 15.86
C GLU A 62 -9.43 -4.66 16.45
N GLN A 63 -9.90 -3.75 17.32
CA GLN A 63 -11.24 -3.82 17.88
C GLN A 63 -12.29 -3.73 16.77
N ILE A 64 -12.15 -2.76 15.87
CA ILE A 64 -13.06 -2.56 14.74
C ILE A 64 -13.09 -3.80 13.84
N ALA A 65 -11.93 -4.36 13.50
CA ALA A 65 -11.82 -5.56 12.68
C ALA A 65 -12.50 -6.76 13.34
N ARG A 66 -12.29 -6.95 14.65
CA ARG A 66 -12.94 -8.01 15.44
C ARG A 66 -14.45 -7.85 15.47
N GLU A 67 -14.95 -6.65 15.73
CA GLU A 67 -16.38 -6.35 15.72
C GLU A 67 -17.01 -6.68 14.36
N TRP A 68 -16.39 -6.22 13.27
CA TRP A 68 -16.90 -6.47 11.91
C TRP A 68 -16.88 -7.95 11.55
N ALA A 69 -15.77 -8.66 11.80
CA ALA A 69 -15.63 -10.07 11.48
C ALA A 69 -16.65 -10.94 12.26
N ALA A 70 -16.90 -10.60 13.53
CA ALA A 70 -17.87 -11.26 14.38
C ALA A 70 -19.33 -11.07 13.93
N GLN A 71 -19.66 -9.90 13.36
CA GLN A 71 -20.98 -9.58 12.82
C GLN A 71 -21.19 -10.15 11.42
N THR A 72 -20.11 -10.25 10.64
CA THR A 72 -20.18 -10.60 9.22
C THR A 72 -20.06 -12.10 8.98
N PHE A 73 -19.14 -12.77 9.67
CA PHE A 73 -18.80 -14.17 9.38
C PHE A 73 -19.07 -15.10 10.55
N SER A 74 -18.29 -14.97 11.63
CA SER A 74 -18.35 -15.90 12.76
C SER A 74 -17.81 -15.27 14.04
N ARG A 75 -18.41 -15.65 15.17
CA ARG A 75 -17.96 -15.28 16.53
C ARG A 75 -16.99 -16.30 17.13
N ASP A 76 -16.68 -17.37 16.41
CA ASP A 76 -15.76 -18.41 16.87
C ASP A 76 -14.38 -17.80 17.21
N PRO A 77 -13.85 -18.01 18.43
CA PRO A 77 -12.53 -17.49 18.81
C PRO A 77 -11.39 -17.93 17.89
N ALA A 78 -11.43 -19.16 17.34
CA ALA A 78 -10.42 -19.65 16.41
C ALA A 78 -10.47 -18.91 15.06
N PHE A 79 -11.69 -18.62 14.58
CA PHE A 79 -11.89 -17.79 13.39
C PHE A 79 -11.38 -16.36 13.61
N LEU A 80 -11.83 -15.71 14.70
CA LEU A 80 -11.44 -14.34 15.02
C LEU A 80 -9.93 -14.21 15.26
N GLY A 81 -9.32 -15.20 15.91
CA GLY A 81 -7.88 -15.26 16.15
C GLY A 81 -7.04 -15.36 14.87
N SER A 82 -7.62 -15.82 13.76
CA SER A 82 -6.92 -15.98 12.48
C SER A 82 -7.23 -14.85 11.49
N VAL A 83 -8.51 -14.46 11.37
CA VAL A 83 -8.95 -13.47 10.38
C VAL A 83 -8.53 -12.05 10.77
N VAL A 84 -8.53 -11.70 12.06
CA VAL A 84 -8.21 -10.33 12.51
C VAL A 84 -6.74 -9.99 12.21
N PRO A 85 -5.74 -10.83 12.54
CA PRO A 85 -4.36 -10.58 12.13
C PRO A 85 -4.17 -10.48 10.61
N MET A 86 -4.91 -11.30 9.84
CA MET A 86 -4.91 -11.23 8.38
C MET A 86 -5.40 -9.85 7.90
N MET A 87 -6.47 -9.32 8.48
CA MET A 87 -6.98 -7.97 8.18
C MET A 87 -6.01 -6.86 8.59
N MET A 88 -5.32 -7.00 9.73
CA MET A 88 -4.40 -5.97 10.23
C MET A 88 -3.12 -5.86 9.41
N SER A 89 -2.66 -6.97 8.83
CA SER A 89 -1.47 -6.98 7.96
C SER A 89 -1.75 -6.61 6.51
N SER A 90 -3.02 -6.61 6.06
CA SER A 90 -3.39 -6.43 4.65
C SER A 90 -2.90 -5.12 4.05
N ARG A 91 -3.07 -3.99 4.74
CA ARG A 91 -2.58 -2.67 4.28
C ARG A 91 -1.07 -2.68 4.03
N ALA A 92 -0.30 -3.24 4.97
CA ALA A 92 1.15 -3.26 4.88
C ALA A 92 1.63 -4.11 3.69
N ALA A 93 0.93 -5.20 3.37
CA ALA A 93 1.22 -5.99 2.17
C ALA A 93 1.07 -5.16 0.90
N VAL A 94 -0.01 -4.36 0.78
CA VAL A 94 -0.23 -3.46 -0.37
C VAL A 94 0.87 -2.43 -0.49
N ILE A 95 1.25 -1.79 0.62
CA ILE A 95 2.38 -0.84 0.64
C ILE A 95 3.65 -1.53 0.15
N ASP A 96 3.91 -2.75 0.60
CA ASP A 96 5.12 -3.50 0.26
C ASP A 96 5.22 -3.86 -1.23
N TYR A 97 4.15 -4.37 -1.83
CA TYR A 97 4.17 -4.75 -3.24
C TYR A 97 3.90 -3.58 -4.21
N MET A 98 3.51 -2.39 -3.72
CA MET A 98 3.28 -1.22 -4.59
C MET A 98 4.28 -0.10 -4.33
N THR A 99 4.30 0.44 -3.11
CA THR A 99 4.88 1.74 -2.75
C THR A 99 5.68 1.72 -1.44
N PRO A 100 6.68 0.84 -1.28
CA PRO A 100 7.45 0.78 -0.03
C PRO A 100 8.36 1.99 0.14
N LEU A 101 8.81 2.23 1.39
CA LEU A 101 9.83 3.24 1.75
C LEU A 101 9.47 4.70 1.36
N GLY A 102 8.17 4.99 1.17
CA GLY A 102 7.68 6.32 0.82
C GLY A 102 7.65 6.58 -0.69
N LEU A 103 7.78 5.54 -1.52
CA LEU A 103 7.37 5.62 -2.92
C LEU A 103 5.89 6.01 -2.99
N ALA A 104 5.51 6.66 -4.10
CA ALA A 104 4.14 7.07 -4.32
C ALA A 104 3.87 7.17 -5.81
N HIS A 105 2.60 7.01 -6.18
CA HIS A 105 2.11 7.29 -7.52
C HIS A 105 2.85 6.49 -8.61
N VAL A 106 2.99 5.19 -8.43
CA VAL A 106 3.64 4.27 -9.40
C VAL A 106 2.63 3.47 -10.24
N MET A 107 1.39 3.94 -10.29
CA MET A 107 0.27 3.28 -10.96
C MET A 107 0.12 3.68 -12.43
N GLY A 108 -0.53 2.80 -13.20
CA GLY A 108 -0.98 3.03 -14.57
C GLY A 108 -1.97 4.18 -14.65
N THR A 109 -1.76 5.04 -15.64
CA THR A 109 -2.59 6.24 -15.86
C THR A 109 -4.02 5.87 -16.26
N GLY A 110 -4.98 6.66 -15.78
CA GLY A 110 -6.41 6.47 -16.06
C GLY A 110 -7.04 5.48 -15.10
N HIS A 111 -6.55 4.25 -15.09
CA HIS A 111 -7.19 3.16 -14.35
C HIS A 111 -6.60 2.89 -12.95
N HIS A 112 -5.36 3.26 -12.67
CA HIS A 112 -4.65 3.06 -11.38
C HIS A 112 -4.53 1.61 -10.85
N TYR A 113 -5.04 0.62 -11.58
CA TYR A 113 -5.06 -0.80 -11.22
C TYR A 113 -3.67 -1.47 -11.16
N GLY A 114 -2.81 -1.19 -12.14
CA GLY A 114 -1.53 -1.88 -12.34
C GLY A 114 -0.29 -0.99 -12.21
N PRO A 115 0.92 -1.56 -12.15
CA PRO A 115 2.18 -0.83 -12.13
C PRO A 115 2.45 -0.11 -13.46
N ALA A 116 2.83 1.15 -13.38
CA ALA A 116 3.43 1.86 -14.51
C ALA A 116 4.44 2.94 -14.06
N PRO A 117 5.45 2.58 -13.25
CA PRO A 117 6.42 3.57 -12.75
C PRO A 117 7.23 4.28 -13.84
N TRP A 118 7.22 3.78 -15.08
CA TRP A 118 7.89 4.38 -16.24
C TRP A 118 7.12 5.53 -16.92
N VAL A 119 5.87 5.80 -16.55
CA VAL A 119 5.06 6.81 -17.25
C VAL A 119 5.61 8.22 -17.00
N SER A 120 5.82 8.94 -18.10
CA SER A 120 6.55 10.22 -18.16
C SER A 120 6.09 11.19 -19.25
N ASP A 121 5.01 10.85 -19.97
CA ASP A 121 4.52 11.51 -21.19
C ASP A 121 3.18 12.24 -21.01
N LEU A 122 2.63 12.30 -19.79
CA LEU A 122 1.38 13.01 -19.54
C LEU A 122 1.58 14.52 -19.51
N ALA A 123 0.52 15.23 -19.92
CA ALA A 123 0.53 16.68 -20.12
C ALA A 123 0.94 17.50 -18.88
N ARG A 124 0.69 16.98 -17.68
CA ARG A 124 1.08 17.64 -16.43
C ARG A 124 2.16 16.83 -15.72
N PRO A 125 3.28 17.44 -15.29
CA PRO A 125 4.35 16.72 -14.60
C PRO A 125 3.83 15.91 -13.40
N GLU A 126 2.96 16.49 -12.59
CA GLU A 126 2.40 15.86 -11.39
C GLU A 126 1.43 14.71 -11.66
N TRP A 127 1.08 14.42 -12.92
CA TRP A 127 0.34 13.20 -13.27
C TRP A 127 1.29 12.03 -13.57
N ASN A 128 2.58 12.30 -13.79
CA ASN A 128 3.54 11.29 -14.19
C ASN A 128 4.17 10.61 -12.95
N PRO A 129 4.16 9.26 -12.86
CA PRO A 129 4.94 8.53 -11.87
C PRO A 129 6.39 8.97 -11.73
N VAL A 130 7.09 9.26 -12.84
CA VAL A 130 8.50 9.71 -12.79
C VAL A 130 8.72 11.02 -12.04
N TYR A 131 7.70 11.88 -11.96
CA TYR A 131 7.77 13.13 -11.22
C TYR A 131 7.93 12.89 -9.72
N TYR A 132 7.31 11.84 -9.20
CA TYR A 132 7.31 11.51 -7.78
C TYR A 132 8.58 10.77 -7.38
N HIS A 133 8.90 9.67 -8.06
CA HIS A 133 10.00 8.83 -7.62
C HIS A 133 11.38 9.33 -8.08
N ARG A 134 11.48 10.11 -9.17
CA ARG A 134 12.74 10.73 -9.68
C ARG A 134 13.95 9.78 -9.69
N ALA A 135 13.71 8.54 -10.13
CA ALA A 135 14.74 7.51 -10.14
C ALA A 135 15.69 7.74 -11.32
N ASP A 136 16.99 7.60 -11.06
CA ASP A 136 18.04 7.61 -12.06
C ASP A 136 19.17 6.64 -11.64
N ARG A 137 20.34 6.73 -12.29
CA ARG A 137 21.49 5.88 -11.95
C ARG A 137 22.09 6.19 -10.58
N ALA A 138 21.93 7.41 -10.08
CA ALA A 138 22.50 7.84 -8.81
C ALA A 138 21.60 7.47 -7.63
N GLY A 139 20.28 7.61 -7.78
CA GLY A 139 19.35 7.37 -6.67
C GLY A 139 17.87 7.42 -7.04
N ILE A 140 17.04 7.54 -6.01
CA ILE A 140 15.57 7.59 -6.08
C ILE A 140 15.01 8.40 -4.91
N GLY A 141 13.82 8.97 -5.07
CA GLY A 141 13.06 9.72 -4.07
C GLY A 141 12.91 11.20 -4.44
N PHE A 142 12.19 11.97 -3.63
CA PHE A 142 11.94 13.39 -3.89
C PHE A 142 12.52 14.23 -2.76
N ASP A 143 13.48 15.12 -3.05
CA ASP A 143 13.97 16.07 -2.06
C ASP A 143 12.91 17.14 -1.75
N ARG A 144 12.25 16.97 -0.60
CA ARG A 144 11.28 17.92 -0.03
C ARG A 144 11.84 18.67 1.17
N THR A 145 13.15 18.57 1.40
CA THR A 145 13.88 19.34 2.43
C THR A 145 14.21 20.74 1.94
N LEU A 146 14.96 21.52 2.73
CA LEU A 146 15.36 22.89 2.41
C LEU A 146 16.14 23.01 1.09
N THR A 147 16.87 21.96 0.67
CA THR A 147 17.65 21.94 -0.58
C THR A 147 16.83 21.57 -1.81
N GLY A 148 15.60 21.08 -1.62
CA GLY A 148 14.68 20.70 -2.68
C GLY A 148 13.45 21.60 -2.71
N SER A 149 12.25 21.02 -2.66
CA SER A 149 11.00 21.80 -2.71
C SER A 149 10.66 22.53 -1.41
N ASN A 150 11.37 22.25 -0.32
CA ASN A 150 11.12 22.76 1.02
C ASN A 150 9.68 22.55 1.55
N ALA A 151 8.98 21.52 1.06
CA ALA A 151 7.62 21.21 1.53
C ALA A 151 7.62 20.80 3.01
N LEU A 152 8.73 20.27 3.52
CA LEU A 152 8.86 19.92 4.93
C LEU A 152 8.69 21.14 5.85
N ALA A 153 9.02 22.36 5.40
CA ALA A 153 8.83 23.58 6.16
C ALA A 153 7.36 23.97 6.36
N GLN A 154 6.42 23.32 5.67
CA GLN A 154 4.98 23.50 5.90
C GLN A 154 4.51 22.80 7.20
N TYR A 155 5.29 21.85 7.72
CA TYR A 155 5.00 21.16 8.96
C TYR A 155 5.57 21.91 10.18
N ALA A 156 4.97 21.69 11.35
CA ALA A 156 5.57 22.14 12.60
C ALA A 156 6.97 21.51 12.79
N PRO A 157 7.95 22.21 13.39
CA PRO A 157 9.34 21.75 13.45
C PRO A 157 9.54 20.35 14.07
N ASN A 158 8.78 20.03 15.13
CA ASN A 158 8.82 18.72 15.78
C ASN A 158 8.24 17.62 14.86
N VAL A 159 7.19 17.90 14.11
CA VAL A 159 6.58 16.98 13.13
C VAL A 159 7.55 16.75 11.98
N ALA A 160 8.09 17.81 11.38
CA ALA A 160 9.09 17.75 10.33
C ALA A 160 10.28 16.85 10.71
N LYS A 161 10.78 16.99 11.95
CA LYS A 161 11.88 16.16 12.48
C LYS A 161 11.50 14.68 12.55
N ARG A 162 10.28 14.34 13.00
CA ARG A 162 9.81 12.94 13.05
C ARG A 162 9.64 12.35 11.66
N LEU A 163 8.99 13.08 10.75
CA LEU A 163 8.77 12.67 9.36
C LEU A 163 10.09 12.38 8.64
N LEU A 164 11.11 13.21 8.86
CA LEU A 164 12.44 13.02 8.28
C LEU A 164 13.21 11.83 8.90
N ALA A 165 12.89 11.46 10.14
CA ALA A 165 13.50 10.32 10.85
C ALA A 165 12.79 8.98 10.55
N ASP A 166 11.59 9.03 9.99
CA ASP A 166 10.84 7.85 9.58
C ASP A 166 11.41 7.27 8.27
N GLU A 167 11.76 5.99 8.30
CA GLU A 167 12.32 5.29 7.15
C GLU A 167 11.22 4.82 6.18
N GLU A 168 9.99 4.62 6.67
CA GLU A 168 8.84 4.27 5.82
C GLU A 168 8.39 5.47 4.96
N LEU A 169 8.84 6.69 5.28
CA LEU A 169 8.60 7.92 4.51
C LEU A 169 9.88 8.46 3.83
N LEU A 170 10.96 7.65 3.80
CA LEU A 170 12.28 8.06 3.34
C LEU A 170 12.24 8.76 1.97
N LEU A 171 11.67 8.07 0.97
CA LEU A 171 11.66 8.51 -0.42
C LEU A 171 10.62 9.60 -0.70
N TRP A 172 9.70 9.81 0.25
CA TRP A 172 8.77 10.94 0.19
C TRP A 172 9.46 12.25 0.57
N PHE A 173 10.42 12.26 1.48
CA PHE A 173 11.07 13.52 1.88
C PHE A 173 12.48 13.72 1.32
N ARG A 174 13.14 12.66 0.85
CA ARG A 174 14.53 12.73 0.40
C ARG A 174 14.75 11.97 -0.91
N HIS A 175 15.58 12.52 -1.78
CA HIS A 175 16.24 11.77 -2.84
C HIS A 175 17.51 11.14 -2.26
N MET A 176 17.63 9.82 -2.38
CA MET A 176 18.66 9.02 -1.72
C MET A 176 19.45 8.21 -2.74
N PRO A 177 20.78 8.11 -2.59
CA PRO A 177 21.57 7.23 -3.43
C PRO A 177 21.18 5.77 -3.17
N TRP A 178 21.30 4.94 -4.20
CA TRP A 178 20.98 3.51 -4.12
C TRP A 178 21.77 2.75 -3.04
N ASP A 179 22.99 3.22 -2.72
CA ASP A 179 23.87 2.65 -1.69
C ASP A 179 23.64 3.24 -0.29
N HIS A 180 22.62 4.09 -0.11
CA HIS A 180 22.26 4.60 1.20
C HIS A 180 21.92 3.46 2.16
N ARG A 181 22.57 3.42 3.33
CA ARG A 181 22.33 2.39 4.34
C ARG A 181 21.12 2.75 5.21
N LEU A 182 20.17 1.83 5.25
CA LEU A 182 18.99 1.85 6.09
C LEU A 182 19.33 1.39 7.51
N LYS A 183 18.39 1.59 8.46
CA LYS A 183 18.55 1.19 9.87
C LYS A 183 18.82 -0.31 10.04
N ASN A 184 18.36 -1.13 9.11
CA ASN A 184 18.59 -2.57 9.11
C ASN A 184 19.99 -2.98 8.55
N GLY A 185 20.84 -2.02 8.20
CA GLY A 185 22.19 -2.21 7.68
C GLY A 185 22.29 -2.47 6.18
N LYS A 186 21.17 -2.77 5.52
CA LYS A 186 21.09 -2.96 4.06
C LYS A 186 21.13 -1.62 3.35
N THR A 187 21.64 -1.64 2.13
CA THR A 187 21.47 -0.51 1.21
C THR A 187 20.02 -0.39 0.75
N LEU A 188 19.63 0.79 0.29
CA LEU A 188 18.32 1.04 -0.30
C LEU A 188 18.02 0.06 -1.44
N TRP A 189 19.00 -0.23 -2.31
CA TRP A 189 18.86 -1.21 -3.39
C TRP A 189 18.72 -2.66 -2.91
N GLU A 190 19.32 -3.02 -1.78
CA GLU A 190 19.15 -4.36 -1.18
C GLU A 190 17.80 -4.53 -0.48
N GLU A 191 17.22 -3.45 0.04
CA GLU A 191 15.95 -3.51 0.77
C GLU A 191 14.74 -3.40 -0.15
N LEU A 192 14.79 -2.57 -1.20
CA LEU A 192 13.64 -2.32 -2.07
C LEU A 192 13.05 -3.62 -2.67
N PRO A 193 13.85 -4.53 -3.29
CA PRO A 193 13.35 -5.82 -3.76
C PRO A 193 12.79 -6.71 -2.65
N ARG A 194 13.32 -6.62 -1.42
CA ARG A 194 12.82 -7.40 -0.28
C ARG A 194 11.44 -6.94 0.16
N ARG A 195 11.15 -5.63 0.09
CA ARG A 195 9.82 -5.10 0.38
C ARG A 195 8.81 -5.62 -0.63
N TYR A 196 9.11 -5.55 -1.94
CA TYR A 196 8.25 -6.13 -2.97
C TYR A 196 8.02 -7.63 -2.78
N ASP A 197 9.07 -8.42 -2.54
CA ASP A 197 8.95 -9.86 -2.27
C ASP A 197 8.11 -10.16 -1.03
N ARG A 198 8.29 -9.37 0.04
CA ARG A 198 7.53 -9.51 1.29
C ARG A 198 6.04 -9.24 1.06
N GLY A 199 5.70 -8.25 0.23
CA GLY A 199 4.31 -7.96 -0.12
C GLY A 199 3.64 -9.13 -0.83
N VAL A 200 4.32 -9.74 -1.82
CA VAL A 200 3.82 -10.95 -2.51
C VAL A 200 3.63 -12.11 -1.52
N ALA A 201 4.65 -12.38 -0.69
CA ALA A 201 4.59 -13.46 0.30
C ALA A 201 3.44 -13.25 1.32
N ALA A 202 3.19 -12.00 1.72
CA ALA A 202 2.10 -11.68 2.63
C ALA A 202 0.72 -12.01 2.03
N VAL A 203 0.48 -11.69 0.75
CA VAL A 203 -0.79 -12.03 0.07
C VAL A 203 -0.98 -13.54 -0.06
N VAL A 204 0.07 -14.28 -0.42
CA VAL A 204 0.05 -15.76 -0.47
C VAL A 204 -0.29 -16.34 0.91
N GLN A 205 0.28 -15.76 1.99
CA GLN A 205 -0.04 -16.15 3.34
C GLN A 205 -1.48 -15.83 3.71
N MET A 206 -2.05 -14.71 3.26
CA MET A 206 -3.48 -14.40 3.47
C MET A 206 -4.37 -15.46 2.81
N GLY A 207 -4.08 -15.86 1.57
CA GLY A 207 -4.78 -16.96 0.89
C GLY A 207 -4.69 -18.28 1.67
N THR A 208 -3.50 -18.61 2.18
CA THR A 208 -3.27 -19.81 2.99
C THR A 208 -4.04 -19.78 4.30
N THR A 209 -4.03 -18.64 5.02
CA THR A 209 -4.82 -18.42 6.24
C THR A 209 -6.31 -18.52 5.93
N TRP A 210 -6.81 -17.89 4.86
CA TRP A 210 -8.22 -17.93 4.51
C TRP A 210 -8.71 -19.34 4.18
N ALA A 211 -7.88 -20.16 3.55
CA ALA A 211 -8.21 -21.55 3.24
C ALA A 211 -8.54 -22.37 4.51
N THR A 212 -7.85 -22.12 5.63
CA THR A 212 -8.11 -22.83 6.90
C THR A 212 -9.44 -22.44 7.55
N LEU A 213 -10.02 -21.30 7.15
CA LEU A 213 -11.24 -20.75 7.73
C LEU A 213 -12.53 -21.26 7.08
N ALA A 214 -12.43 -22.15 6.09
CA ALA A 214 -13.57 -22.75 5.40
C ALA A 214 -14.65 -23.35 6.35
N PRO A 215 -14.30 -24.02 7.47
CA PRO A 215 -15.30 -24.54 8.39
C PRO A 215 -16.13 -23.47 9.13
N HIS A 216 -15.68 -22.21 9.13
CA HIS A 216 -16.31 -21.11 9.90
C HIS A 216 -17.10 -20.13 9.02
N VAL A 217 -17.10 -20.31 7.70
CA VAL A 217 -17.69 -19.39 6.72
C VAL A 217 -18.55 -20.18 5.75
N ASP A 218 -19.68 -19.63 5.31
CA ASP A 218 -20.48 -20.28 4.27
C ASP A 218 -19.69 -20.41 2.95
N ALA A 219 -19.98 -21.48 2.22
CA ALA A 219 -19.20 -21.87 1.04
C ALA A 219 -19.16 -20.80 -0.06
N GLN A 220 -20.22 -19.99 -0.21
CA GLN A 220 -20.28 -18.97 -1.24
C GLN A 220 -19.30 -17.84 -0.95
N ARG A 221 -19.38 -17.24 0.25
CA ARG A 221 -18.49 -16.13 0.61
C ARG A 221 -17.06 -16.57 0.80
N HIS A 222 -16.84 -17.79 1.32
CA HIS A 222 -15.51 -18.38 1.41
C HIS A 222 -14.83 -18.49 0.05
N ARG A 223 -15.53 -19.05 -0.94
CA ARG A 223 -15.04 -19.17 -2.32
C ARG A 223 -14.76 -17.81 -2.95
N ALA A 224 -15.70 -16.87 -2.83
CA ALA A 224 -15.53 -15.54 -3.42
C ALA A 224 -14.27 -14.82 -2.90
N VAL A 225 -14.03 -14.86 -1.58
CA VAL A 225 -12.82 -14.26 -1.00
C VAL A 225 -11.55 -15.03 -1.43
N ALA A 226 -11.62 -16.36 -1.51
CA ALA A 226 -10.48 -17.17 -1.97
C ALA A 226 -10.10 -16.83 -3.43
N ASP A 227 -11.09 -16.61 -4.30
CA ASP A 227 -10.85 -16.19 -5.68
C ASP A 227 -10.22 -14.80 -5.76
N PHE A 228 -10.70 -13.83 -4.97
CA PHE A 228 -10.07 -12.50 -4.89
C PHE A 228 -8.64 -12.54 -4.34
N LEU A 229 -8.35 -13.36 -3.32
CA LEU A 229 -6.99 -13.51 -2.80
C LEU A 229 -6.04 -14.15 -3.83
N ARG A 230 -6.54 -15.06 -4.67
CA ARG A 230 -5.77 -15.62 -5.79
C ARG A 230 -5.47 -14.55 -6.84
N ILE A 231 -6.47 -13.75 -7.22
CA ILE A 231 -6.28 -12.61 -8.14
C ILE A 231 -5.25 -11.64 -7.55
N GLN A 232 -5.41 -11.25 -6.29
CA GLN A 232 -4.47 -10.36 -5.60
C GLN A 232 -3.04 -10.91 -5.56
N ALA A 233 -2.87 -12.24 -5.41
CA ALA A 233 -1.55 -12.85 -5.43
C ALA A 233 -0.89 -12.75 -6.81
N ASP A 234 -1.66 -13.01 -7.88
CA ASP A 234 -1.20 -12.85 -9.27
C ASP A 234 -0.84 -11.38 -9.57
N GLU A 235 -1.65 -10.45 -9.08
CA GLU A 235 -1.42 -9.01 -9.23
C GLU A 235 -0.24 -8.50 -8.42
N ALA A 236 -0.08 -8.93 -7.17
CA ALA A 236 1.06 -8.56 -6.35
C ALA A 236 2.36 -9.03 -7.02
N GLN A 237 2.37 -10.21 -7.63
CA GLN A 237 3.50 -10.69 -8.42
C GLN A 237 3.75 -9.81 -9.65
N TRP A 238 2.69 -9.39 -10.36
CA TRP A 238 2.80 -8.47 -11.50
C TRP A 238 3.38 -7.11 -11.07
N TRP A 239 2.85 -6.52 -10.00
CA TRP A 239 3.34 -5.29 -9.38
C TRP A 239 4.83 -5.37 -9.02
N ARG A 240 5.22 -6.47 -8.35
CA ARG A 240 6.60 -6.77 -7.99
C ARG A 240 7.50 -6.85 -9.23
N ASP A 241 7.16 -7.70 -10.20
CA ASP A 241 8.02 -7.94 -11.35
C ASP A 241 8.18 -6.71 -12.25
N ALA A 242 7.09 -6.00 -12.54
CA ALA A 242 7.13 -4.81 -13.36
C ALA A 242 7.95 -3.68 -12.70
N SER A 243 7.75 -3.49 -11.39
CA SER A 243 8.49 -2.48 -10.62
C SER A 243 9.97 -2.81 -10.56
N LEU A 244 10.34 -4.06 -10.25
CA LEU A 244 11.75 -4.47 -10.17
C LEU A 244 12.45 -4.45 -11.53
N ALA A 245 11.76 -4.83 -12.61
CA ALA A 245 12.29 -4.70 -13.96
C ALA A 245 12.62 -3.22 -14.28
N TYR A 246 11.75 -2.30 -13.87
CA TYR A 246 11.97 -0.87 -14.06
C TYR A 246 13.09 -0.31 -13.18
N TRP A 247 13.09 -0.63 -11.88
CA TRP A 247 14.11 -0.13 -10.95
C TRP A 247 15.51 -0.63 -11.31
N SER A 248 15.65 -1.89 -11.75
CA SER A 248 16.91 -2.42 -12.29
C SER A 248 17.36 -1.70 -13.55
N ALA A 249 16.44 -1.43 -14.48
CA ALA A 249 16.78 -0.74 -15.73
C ALA A 249 17.23 0.71 -15.50
N VAL A 250 16.54 1.46 -14.64
CA VAL A 250 16.85 2.88 -14.38
C VAL A 250 18.11 3.05 -13.53
N SER A 251 18.32 2.19 -12.53
CA SER A 251 19.52 2.22 -11.69
C SER A 251 20.75 1.65 -12.39
N GLY A 252 20.56 0.79 -13.40
CA GLY A 252 21.63 0.00 -14.01
C GLY A 252 22.16 -1.12 -13.13
N ARG A 253 21.40 -1.51 -12.08
CA ARG A 253 21.83 -2.50 -11.09
C ARG A 253 21.17 -3.85 -11.31
N ALA A 254 21.96 -4.91 -11.20
CA ALA A 254 21.43 -6.27 -11.12
C ALA A 254 20.65 -6.44 -9.82
N LEU A 255 19.63 -7.30 -9.85
CA LEU A 255 18.92 -7.67 -8.62
C LEU A 255 19.87 -8.34 -7.63
N PRO A 256 19.76 -8.03 -6.33
CA PRO A 256 20.55 -8.70 -5.30
C PRO A 256 20.32 -10.22 -5.31
N ALA A 257 21.30 -10.98 -4.82
CA ALA A 257 21.19 -12.44 -4.73
C ALA A 257 19.99 -12.86 -3.85
N GLY A 258 19.32 -13.94 -4.24
CA GLY A 258 18.15 -14.47 -3.52
C GLY A 258 16.80 -13.94 -4.02
N HIS A 259 16.79 -12.99 -4.94
CA HIS A 259 15.57 -12.50 -5.60
C HIS A 259 15.35 -13.20 -6.93
N ALA A 260 14.13 -13.70 -7.18
CA ALA A 260 13.76 -14.20 -8.49
C ALA A 260 13.75 -13.06 -9.52
N ALA A 261 14.28 -13.30 -10.73
CA ALA A 261 14.18 -12.36 -11.82
C ALA A 261 12.71 -12.13 -12.22
N PRO A 262 12.33 -10.93 -12.70
CA PRO A 262 11.02 -10.70 -13.29
C PRO A 262 10.74 -11.72 -14.40
N ARG A 263 9.51 -12.23 -14.48
CA ARG A 263 9.14 -13.26 -15.48
C ARG A 263 9.31 -12.82 -16.94
N HIS A 264 9.24 -11.52 -17.19
CA HIS A 264 9.36 -10.89 -18.50
C HIS A 264 10.31 -9.67 -18.45
N PRO A 265 10.89 -9.25 -19.59
CA PRO A 265 11.65 -8.00 -19.65
C PRO A 265 10.75 -6.76 -19.46
N LEU A 266 11.33 -5.62 -19.08
CA LEU A 266 10.61 -4.35 -18.87
C LEU A 266 9.72 -3.97 -20.08
N SER A 267 10.22 -4.15 -21.30
CA SER A 267 9.47 -3.83 -22.53
C SER A 267 8.17 -4.62 -22.67
N TRP A 268 8.10 -5.84 -22.13
CA TRP A 268 6.88 -6.62 -22.10
C TRP A 268 5.84 -6.00 -21.17
N TYR A 269 6.24 -5.55 -19.98
CA TYR A 269 5.35 -4.89 -19.02
C TYR A 269 4.85 -3.54 -19.56
N GLN A 270 5.72 -2.77 -20.21
CA GLN A 270 5.37 -1.49 -20.86
C GLN A 270 4.40 -1.65 -22.03
N ALA A 271 4.43 -2.80 -22.71
CA ALA A 271 3.57 -3.10 -23.84
C ALA A 271 2.16 -3.56 -23.43
N GLN A 272 1.93 -3.90 -22.15
CA GLN A 272 0.61 -4.34 -21.69
C GLN A 272 -0.43 -3.23 -21.84
N ARG A 273 -1.67 -3.62 -22.14
CA ARG A 273 -2.83 -2.72 -22.29
C ARG A 273 -3.99 -3.33 -21.53
N PHE A 274 -4.74 -2.47 -20.82
CA PHE A 274 -5.84 -2.90 -19.95
C PHE A 274 -7.11 -2.11 -20.29
N PRO A 275 -7.73 -2.37 -21.47
CA PRO A 275 -8.91 -1.62 -21.91
C PRO A 275 -10.16 -1.87 -21.04
N GLU A 276 -10.12 -2.86 -20.16
CA GLU A 276 -11.20 -3.23 -19.24
C GLU A 276 -10.74 -3.06 -17.77
N ALA A 277 -9.71 -2.26 -17.52
CA ALA A 277 -9.25 -2.03 -16.16
C ALA A 277 -10.36 -1.36 -15.32
N PRO A 278 -10.52 -1.76 -14.04
CA PRO A 278 -11.50 -1.12 -13.16
C PRO A 278 -11.25 0.40 -13.06
N GLY A 279 -12.29 1.21 -13.26
CA GLY A 279 -12.24 2.67 -13.10
C GLY A 279 -12.31 3.48 -14.41
N GLU A 280 -12.36 2.82 -15.57
CA GLU A 280 -12.84 3.45 -16.82
C GLU A 280 -14.37 3.42 -16.96
#